data_AF-A0A7J4TRY7-F1
#
_entry.id   AF-A0A7J4TRY7-F1
#
_cell.length_a   1.000
_cell.length_b   1.000
_cell.length_c   1.000
_cell.angle_alpha   90.00
_cell.angle_beta   90.00
_cell.angle_gamma   90.00
#
_symmetry.space_group_name_H-M   'P 1'
#
loop_
_entity.id
_entity.type
_entity.pdbx_description
1 polymer ?
#
loop_
_entity_poly.entity_id
_entity_poly.type
_entity_poly.pdbx_seq_one_letter_code
_entity_poly.pdbx_strand_id
1 'polypeptide(L)'
;NLILKHNKKELLNELHLKDIESMGASIKEQDLTPIKTLAQQFLAVLELKKQQEQYLEQLVQEHFPHLYQIGGSLITARLMAKAGSLQRLALLPASTVQLLGAEKALFRHLRTGSAAPKYGVLLHHPLVTQVPPKHKGKMARMLANKISIAAKVDYHQTGKTDQQIMKKFVQELEKKAELLQRMR
;
A
#
# COMPACT_ATOMS: atom_id res chain seq x y z
N ASN A 1 -1.60 -19.07 -13.84
CA ASN A 1 -0.82 -19.79 -14.87
C ASN A 1 -1.20 -21.26 -15.03
N LEU A 2 -1.50 -21.99 -13.96
CA LEU A 2 -1.73 -23.43 -14.02
C LEU A 2 -2.88 -23.86 -14.97
N ILE A 3 -4.03 -23.18 -14.90
CA ILE A 3 -5.23 -23.50 -15.72
C ILE A 3 -5.02 -23.28 -17.23
N LEU A 4 -4.09 -22.39 -17.62
CA LEU A 4 -3.81 -22.09 -19.03
C LEU A 4 -2.71 -22.96 -19.62
N LYS A 5 -1.78 -23.41 -18.78
CA LYS A 5 -0.58 -24.15 -19.20
C LYS A 5 -0.75 -25.66 -19.13
N HIS A 6 -1.66 -26.15 -18.30
CA HIS A 6 -1.75 -27.57 -17.98
C HIS A 6 -3.15 -28.13 -18.21
N ASN A 7 -3.22 -29.29 -18.84
CA ASN A 7 -4.43 -30.12 -18.85
C ASN A 7 -4.64 -30.79 -17.48
N LYS A 8 -5.85 -31.29 -17.19
CA LYS A 8 -6.20 -31.90 -15.89
C LYS A 8 -5.15 -32.89 -15.37
N LYS A 9 -4.62 -33.75 -16.25
CA LYS A 9 -3.60 -34.76 -15.91
C LYS A 9 -2.24 -34.15 -15.55
N GLU A 10 -1.85 -33.09 -16.24
CA GLU A 10 -0.59 -32.38 -15.98
C GLU A 10 -0.67 -31.58 -14.67
N LEU A 11 -1.82 -30.96 -14.42
CA LEU A 11 -2.14 -30.27 -13.16
C LEU A 11 -2.10 -31.21 -11.95
N LEU A 12 -2.69 -32.41 -12.09
CA LEU A 12 -2.67 -33.42 -11.02
C LEU A 12 -1.25 -33.92 -10.73
N ASN A 13 -0.44 -34.13 -11.77
CA ASN A 13 0.96 -34.52 -11.63
C ASN A 13 1.80 -33.42 -10.97
N GLU A 14 1.60 -32.15 -11.35
CA GLU A 14 2.32 -31.00 -10.78
C GLU A 14 1.93 -30.72 -9.32
N LEU A 15 0.67 -30.99 -8.95
CA LEU A 15 0.18 -30.87 -7.58
C LEU A 15 0.44 -32.12 -6.73
N HIS A 16 1.10 -33.15 -7.30
CA HIS A 16 1.33 -34.46 -6.67
C HIS A 16 0.05 -35.15 -6.14
N LEU A 17 -1.09 -34.92 -6.80
CA LEU A 17 -2.39 -35.48 -6.43
C LEU A 17 -2.77 -36.61 -7.38
N LYS A 18 -3.34 -37.68 -6.85
CA LYS A 18 -3.91 -38.74 -7.68
C LYS A 18 -5.29 -38.31 -8.19
N ASP A 19 -5.67 -38.72 -9.41
CA ASP A 19 -6.99 -38.38 -9.99
C ASP A 19 -8.16 -38.84 -9.09
N ILE A 20 -7.93 -39.88 -8.29
CA ILE A 20 -8.87 -40.47 -7.31
C ILE A 20 -9.08 -39.58 -6.07
N GLU A 21 -8.13 -38.70 -5.75
CA GLU A 21 -8.21 -37.76 -4.63
C GLU A 21 -8.94 -36.46 -5.04
N SER A 22 -9.20 -36.28 -6.34
CA SER A 22 -9.91 -35.14 -6.87
C SER A 22 -11.41 -35.40 -6.93
N MET A 23 -12.20 -34.62 -6.19
CA MET A 23 -13.67 -34.63 -6.26
C MET A 23 -14.22 -33.88 -7.48
N GLY A 24 -13.37 -33.45 -8.41
CA GLY A 24 -13.76 -32.62 -9.55
C GLY A 24 -14.45 -33.40 -10.68
N ALA A 25 -15.62 -32.93 -11.12
CA ALA A 25 -16.32 -33.50 -12.26
C ALA A 25 -15.58 -33.27 -13.60
N SER A 26 -15.84 -34.11 -14.60
CA SER A 26 -15.32 -33.92 -15.95
C SER A 26 -15.99 -32.70 -16.62
N ILE A 27 -15.18 -31.71 -16.95
CA ILE A 27 -15.63 -30.50 -17.67
C ILE A 27 -15.58 -30.79 -19.17
N LYS A 28 -16.64 -30.44 -19.91
CA LYS A 28 -16.68 -30.59 -21.37
C LYS A 28 -15.73 -29.58 -22.03
N GLU A 29 -15.16 -29.92 -23.17
CA GLU A 29 -14.26 -29.01 -23.90
C GLU A 29 -14.93 -27.69 -24.30
N GLN A 30 -16.24 -27.73 -24.58
CA GLN A 30 -17.04 -26.54 -24.89
C GLN A 30 -17.10 -25.55 -23.71
N ASP A 31 -17.11 -26.05 -22.47
CA ASP A 31 -17.12 -25.24 -21.25
C ASP A 31 -15.70 -24.80 -20.84
N LEU A 32 -14.68 -25.60 -21.19
CA LEU A 32 -13.27 -25.26 -20.92
C LEU A 32 -12.79 -24.04 -21.71
N THR A 33 -13.27 -23.84 -22.94
CA THR A 33 -12.85 -22.71 -23.77
C THR A 33 -13.18 -21.36 -23.12
N PRO A 34 -14.44 -21.06 -22.73
CA PRO A 34 -14.76 -19.83 -22.00
C PRO A 34 -13.97 -19.64 -20.69
N ILE A 35 -13.74 -20.73 -19.94
CA ILE A 35 -12.96 -20.68 -18.68
C ILE A 35 -11.51 -20.28 -18.95
N LYS A 36 -10.89 -20.85 -20.00
CA LYS A 36 -9.53 -20.49 -20.42
C LYS A 36 -9.48 -19.04 -20.92
N THR A 37 -10.46 -18.59 -21.69
CA THR A 37 -10.53 -17.18 -22.12
C THR A 37 -10.64 -16.22 -20.94
N LEU A 38 -11.48 -16.51 -19.95
CA LEU A 38 -11.57 -15.71 -18.72
C LEU A 38 -10.25 -15.68 -17.95
N ALA A 39 -9.59 -16.82 -17.82
CA ALA A 39 -8.29 -16.90 -17.17
C ALA A 39 -7.21 -16.08 -17.91
N GLN A 40 -7.22 -16.07 -19.25
CA GLN A 40 -6.32 -15.22 -20.05
C GLN A 40 -6.59 -13.73 -19.83
N GLN A 41 -7.86 -13.31 -19.86
CA GLN A 41 -8.24 -11.92 -19.59
C GLN A 41 -7.83 -11.49 -18.19
N PHE A 42 -8.02 -12.35 -17.19
CA PHE A 42 -7.60 -12.06 -15.82
C PHE A 42 -6.09 -11.87 -15.71
N LEU A 43 -5.28 -12.69 -16.39
CA LEU A 43 -3.83 -12.50 -16.43
C LEU A 43 -3.44 -11.20 -17.12
N ALA A 44 -4.08 -10.85 -18.23
CA ALA A 44 -3.84 -9.59 -18.92
C ALA A 44 -4.14 -8.38 -18.01
N VAL A 45 -5.22 -8.44 -17.22
CA VAL A 45 -5.54 -7.40 -16.23
C VAL A 45 -4.47 -7.32 -15.12
N LEU A 46 -3.93 -8.45 -14.66
CA LEU A 46 -2.84 -8.44 -13.68
C LEU A 46 -1.55 -7.84 -14.24
N GLU A 47 -1.21 -8.15 -15.50
CA GLU A 47 -0.06 -7.56 -16.18
C GLU A 47 -0.24 -6.05 -16.38
N LEU A 48 -1.41 -5.61 -16.83
CA LEU A 48 -1.75 -4.20 -16.94
C LEU A 48 -1.65 -3.49 -15.59
N LYS A 49 -2.17 -4.11 -14.51
CA LYS A 49 -2.05 -3.56 -13.16
C LYS A 49 -0.58 -3.34 -12.78
N LYS A 50 0.30 -4.30 -13.07
CA LYS A 50 1.74 -4.18 -12.79
C LYS A 50 2.38 -3.02 -13.58
N GLN A 51 2.02 -2.87 -14.85
CA GLN A 51 2.48 -1.75 -15.67
C GLN A 51 2.02 -0.40 -15.10
N GLN A 52 0.77 -0.30 -14.64
CA GLN A 52 0.24 0.91 -14.01
C GLN A 52 0.91 1.22 -12.67
N GLU A 53 1.24 0.20 -11.87
CA GLU A 53 2.00 0.39 -10.62
C GLU A 53 3.40 0.95 -10.89
N GLN A 54 4.10 0.45 -11.92
CA GLN A 54 5.40 0.97 -12.35
C GLN A 54 5.32 2.39 -12.87
N TYR A 55 4.30 2.69 -13.69
CA TYR A 55 4.06 4.04 -14.19
C TYR A 55 3.79 5.04 -13.05
N LEU A 56 2.95 4.64 -12.08
CA LEU A 56 2.69 5.45 -10.90
C LEU A 56 3.96 5.69 -10.08
N GLU A 57 4.81 4.68 -9.94
CA GLU A 57 6.09 4.80 -9.23
C GLU A 57 7.01 5.84 -9.88
N GLN A 58 7.12 5.82 -11.21
CA GLN A 58 7.89 6.81 -11.96
C GLN A 58 7.35 8.24 -11.75
N LEU A 59 6.04 8.44 -11.89
CA LEU A 59 5.41 9.75 -11.70
C LEU A 59 5.62 10.30 -10.28
N VAL A 60 5.49 9.43 -9.26
CA VAL A 60 5.67 9.85 -7.87
C VAL A 60 7.13 10.17 -7.58
N GLN A 61 8.09 9.43 -8.14
CA GLN A 61 9.52 9.75 -8.01
C GLN A 61 9.89 11.07 -8.68
N GLU A 62 9.32 11.35 -9.86
CA GLU A 62 9.58 12.57 -10.62
C GLU A 62 9.02 13.81 -9.92
N HIS A 63 7.75 13.76 -9.47
CA HIS A 63 7.07 14.93 -8.92
C HIS A 63 7.17 15.07 -7.40
N PHE A 64 7.33 13.97 -6.66
CA PHE A 64 7.31 13.94 -5.19
C PHE A 64 8.47 13.10 -4.62
N PRO A 65 9.73 13.45 -4.93
CA PRO A 65 10.89 12.62 -4.59
C PRO A 65 11.09 12.42 -3.09
N HIS A 66 10.76 13.42 -2.24
CA HIS A 66 10.94 13.30 -0.79
C HIS A 66 9.81 12.51 -0.14
N LEU A 67 8.57 12.71 -0.58
CA LEU A 67 7.43 11.89 -0.15
C LEU A 67 7.60 10.43 -0.57
N TYR A 68 8.09 10.19 -1.78
CA TYR A 68 8.42 8.86 -2.27
C TYR A 68 9.38 8.12 -1.32
N GLN A 69 10.46 8.78 -0.89
CA GLN A 69 11.46 8.17 0.00
C GLN A 69 10.89 7.73 1.35
N ILE A 70 9.89 8.43 1.88
CA ILE A 70 9.33 8.14 3.21
C ILE A 70 8.12 7.23 3.14
N GLY A 71 7.18 7.50 2.23
CA GLY A 71 5.89 6.81 2.15
C GLY A 71 5.81 5.73 1.06
N GLY A 72 6.72 5.74 0.08
CA GLY A 72 6.62 4.94 -1.13
C GLY A 72 5.55 5.46 -2.10
N SER A 73 5.46 4.84 -3.27
CA SER A 73 4.55 5.26 -4.36
C SER A 73 3.08 5.20 -3.94
N LEU A 74 2.63 4.07 -3.41
CA LEU A 74 1.21 3.81 -3.14
C LEU A 74 0.61 4.69 -2.04
N ILE A 75 1.34 4.90 -0.93
CA ILE A 75 0.86 5.74 0.17
C ILE A 75 0.85 7.21 -0.24
N THR A 76 1.90 7.66 -0.93
CA THR A 76 1.99 9.03 -1.45
C THR A 76 0.85 9.32 -2.41
N ALA A 77 0.59 8.43 -3.37
CA ALA A 77 -0.52 8.57 -4.31
C ALA A 77 -1.88 8.63 -3.60
N ARG A 78 -2.11 7.79 -2.57
CA ARG A 78 -3.34 7.83 -1.78
C ARG A 78 -3.50 9.10 -0.96
N LEU A 79 -2.42 9.59 -0.35
CA LEU A 79 -2.42 10.86 0.38
C LEU A 79 -2.74 12.02 -0.55
N MET A 80 -2.11 12.05 -1.73
CA MET A 80 -2.37 13.04 -2.76
C MET A 80 -3.81 13.00 -3.27
N ALA A 81 -4.34 11.80 -3.55
CA ALA A 81 -5.74 11.63 -3.95
C ALA A 81 -6.73 12.11 -2.90
N LYS A 82 -6.41 11.98 -1.60
CA LYS A 82 -7.26 12.49 -0.51
C LYS A 82 -7.09 13.97 -0.24
N ALA A 83 -5.87 14.50 -0.41
CA ALA A 83 -5.60 15.92 -0.24
C ALA A 83 -6.08 16.76 -1.43
N GLY A 84 -6.11 16.19 -2.65
CA GLY A 84 -6.51 16.84 -3.89
C GLY A 84 -5.39 17.65 -4.57
N SER A 85 -4.45 18.21 -3.80
CA SER A 85 -3.27 18.91 -4.34
C SER A 85 -2.07 18.82 -3.39
N LEU A 86 -0.87 18.99 -3.94
CA LEU A 86 0.37 19.00 -3.14
C LEU A 86 0.37 20.19 -2.17
N GLN A 87 -0.07 21.36 -2.64
CA GLN A 87 -0.20 22.56 -1.81
C GLN A 87 -1.08 22.29 -0.60
N ARG A 88 -2.25 21.69 -0.80
CA ARG A 88 -3.14 21.36 0.31
C ARG A 88 -2.48 20.37 1.26
N LEU A 89 -1.84 19.32 0.74
CA LEU A 89 -1.12 18.35 1.57
C LEU A 89 -0.01 19.00 2.42
N ALA A 90 0.74 19.94 1.85
CA ALA A 90 1.80 20.68 2.54
C ALA A 90 1.26 21.59 3.67
N LEU A 91 0.05 22.14 3.50
CA LEU A 91 -0.61 22.97 4.51
C LEU A 91 -1.23 22.16 5.65
N LEU A 92 -1.53 20.88 5.44
CA LEU A 92 -2.13 20.04 6.48
C LEU A 92 -1.18 19.82 7.65
N PRO A 93 -1.66 19.90 8.91
CA PRO A 93 -0.88 19.50 10.06
C PRO A 93 -0.69 17.98 10.08
N ALA A 94 0.38 17.51 10.72
CA ALA A 94 0.71 16.09 10.77
C ALA A 94 -0.39 15.23 11.41
N SER A 95 -1.15 15.76 12.36
CA SER A 95 -2.32 15.07 12.94
C SER A 95 -3.44 14.83 11.93
N THR A 96 -3.67 15.76 11.00
CA THR A 96 -4.62 15.54 9.90
C THR A 96 -4.07 14.53 8.90
N VAL A 97 -2.78 14.64 8.52
CA VAL A 97 -2.12 13.67 7.64
C VAL A 97 -2.20 12.24 8.21
N GLN A 98 -2.06 12.08 9.52
CA GLN A 98 -2.19 10.80 10.22
C GLN A 98 -3.58 10.15 10.00
N LEU A 99 -4.63 10.97 9.91
CA LEU A 99 -6.03 10.54 9.87
C LEU A 99 -6.66 10.63 8.48
N LEU A 100 -5.94 11.10 7.46
CA LEU A 100 -6.42 11.13 6.07
C LEU A 100 -6.88 9.73 5.65
N GLY A 101 -8.12 9.62 5.16
CA GLY A 101 -8.81 8.36 4.82
C GLY A 101 -9.64 7.75 5.96
N ALA A 102 -9.59 8.29 7.18
CA ALA A 102 -10.40 7.86 8.33
C ALA A 102 -11.44 8.91 8.74
N GLU A 103 -11.79 9.84 7.86
CA GLU A 103 -12.61 11.01 8.16
C GLU A 103 -13.99 10.60 8.69
N LYS A 104 -14.63 9.58 8.08
CA LYS A 104 -15.94 9.07 8.53
C LYS A 104 -15.89 8.58 9.99
N ALA A 105 -14.83 7.88 10.38
CA ALA A 105 -14.66 7.42 11.75
C ALA A 105 -14.33 8.57 12.71
N LEU A 106 -13.55 9.55 12.25
CA LEU A 106 -13.23 10.76 13.01
C LEU A 106 -14.49 11.59 13.29
N PHE A 107 -15.29 11.88 12.26
CA PHE A 107 -16.53 12.64 12.42
C PHE A 107 -17.56 11.91 13.28
N ARG A 108 -17.61 10.57 13.20
CA ARG A 108 -18.43 9.77 14.12
C ARG A 108 -17.96 9.91 15.56
N HIS A 109 -16.64 9.84 15.82
CA HIS A 109 -16.09 10.10 17.15
C HIS A 109 -16.47 11.47 17.69
N LEU A 110 -16.34 12.53 16.87
CA LEU A 110 -16.70 13.89 17.27
C LEU A 110 -18.20 14.05 17.57
N ARG A 111 -19.07 13.31 16.87
CA ARG A 111 -20.52 13.40 17.05
C ARG A 111 -21.05 12.55 18.21
N THR A 112 -20.52 11.34 18.38
CA THR A 112 -21.11 10.34 19.30
C THR A 112 -20.17 9.92 20.43
N GLY A 113 -18.95 10.47 20.50
CA GLY A 113 -17.95 10.08 21.49
C GLY A 113 -17.34 8.67 21.29
N SER A 114 -17.64 7.98 20.19
CA SER A 114 -17.10 6.63 19.91
C SER A 114 -15.58 6.64 19.80
N ALA A 115 -14.85 5.57 20.08
CA ALA A 115 -13.37 5.56 20.02
C ALA A 115 -12.78 6.25 18.76
N ALA A 116 -11.82 7.15 18.97
CA ALA A 116 -11.17 7.91 17.89
C ALA A 116 -10.30 7.00 17.00
N PRO A 117 -10.30 7.21 15.67
CA PRO A 117 -9.38 6.50 14.78
C PRO A 117 -7.93 6.90 15.08
N LYS A 118 -7.01 5.94 14.98
CA LYS A 118 -5.57 6.16 15.26
C LYS A 118 -4.72 6.35 14.01
N TYR A 119 -5.25 6.03 12.85
CA TYR A 119 -4.57 6.09 11.56
C TYR A 119 -5.61 6.03 10.43
N GLY A 120 -5.28 6.61 9.29
CA GLY A 120 -6.02 6.45 8.04
C GLY A 120 -5.23 5.63 7.03
N VAL A 121 -4.95 6.20 5.85
CA VAL A 121 -4.23 5.53 4.75
C VAL A 121 -2.85 5.00 5.16
N LEU A 122 -2.21 5.61 6.17
CA LEU A 122 -0.90 5.23 6.69
C LEU A 122 -0.86 3.81 7.30
N LEU A 123 -2.01 3.21 7.61
CA LEU A 123 -2.08 1.83 8.12
C LEU A 123 -1.39 0.84 7.17
N HIS A 124 -1.50 1.07 5.87
CA HIS A 124 -0.98 0.18 4.84
C HIS A 124 0.52 0.36 4.57
N HIS A 125 1.19 1.29 5.26
CA HIS A 125 2.62 1.45 5.14
C HIS A 125 3.35 0.24 5.73
N PRO A 126 4.43 -0.29 5.10
CA PRO A 126 5.15 -1.46 5.61
C PRO A 126 5.59 -1.32 7.07
N LEU A 127 6.20 -0.17 7.43
CA LEU A 127 6.67 0.09 8.79
C LEU A 127 5.54 0.10 9.84
N VAL A 128 4.31 0.48 9.47
CA VAL A 128 3.16 0.47 10.38
C VAL A 128 2.54 -0.92 10.45
N THR A 129 2.48 -1.62 9.32
CA THR A 129 1.90 -2.96 9.21
C THR A 129 2.65 -3.98 10.06
N GLN A 130 3.98 -3.92 10.05
CA GLN A 130 4.84 -4.86 10.77
C GLN A 130 4.81 -4.70 12.30
N VAL A 131 4.37 -3.54 12.82
CA VAL A 131 4.36 -3.23 14.25
C VAL A 131 3.12 -3.84 14.93
N PRO A 132 3.23 -4.33 16.20
CA PRO A 132 2.08 -4.88 16.94
C PRO A 132 0.91 -3.89 17.06
N PRO A 133 -0.36 -4.35 17.12
CA PRO A 133 -1.56 -3.49 17.13
C PRO A 133 -1.54 -2.37 18.18
N LYS A 134 -0.98 -2.65 19.37
CA LYS A 134 -0.82 -1.68 20.47
C LYS A 134 0.03 -0.47 20.07
N HIS A 135 1.00 -0.66 19.19
CA HIS A 135 2.00 0.34 18.82
C HIS A 135 1.80 0.94 17.42
N LYS A 136 0.87 0.41 16.60
CA LYS A 136 0.57 0.94 15.25
C LYS A 136 0.24 2.44 15.25
N GLY A 137 -0.52 2.92 16.24
CA GLY A 137 -0.85 4.35 16.34
C GLY A 137 0.37 5.24 16.63
N LYS A 138 1.34 4.74 17.40
CA LYS A 138 2.59 5.47 17.68
C LYS A 138 3.46 5.55 16.42
N MET A 139 3.55 4.44 15.68
CA MET A 139 4.29 4.40 14.42
C MET A 139 3.64 5.28 13.35
N ALA A 140 2.32 5.22 13.20
CA ALA A 140 1.58 6.05 12.25
C ALA A 140 1.73 7.55 12.53
N ARG A 141 1.73 7.97 13.82
CA ARG A 141 2.00 9.37 14.20
C ARG A 141 3.40 9.82 13.79
N MET A 142 4.41 9.01 14.08
CA MET A 142 5.79 9.33 13.71
C MET A 142 5.96 9.42 12.20
N LEU A 143 5.36 8.48 11.46
CA LEU A 143 5.35 8.50 10.00
C LEU A 143 4.66 9.75 9.46
N ALA A 144 3.48 10.11 9.98
CA ALA A 144 2.74 11.31 9.57
C ALA A 144 3.54 12.60 9.78
N ASN A 145 4.28 12.71 10.88
CA ASN A 145 5.16 13.86 11.13
C ASN A 145 6.24 14.00 10.05
N LYS A 146 6.90 12.89 9.69
CA LYS A 146 7.96 12.92 8.67
C LYS A 146 7.39 13.16 7.27
N ILE A 147 6.23 12.57 6.96
CA ILE A 147 5.50 12.81 5.70
C ILE A 147 5.08 14.28 5.57
N SER A 148 4.57 14.91 6.64
CA SER A 148 4.18 16.32 6.61
C SER A 148 5.37 17.24 6.32
N ILE A 149 6.56 16.91 6.85
CA ILE A 149 7.79 17.64 6.53
C ILE A 149 8.18 17.42 5.06
N ALA A 150 8.19 16.17 4.59
CA ALA A 150 8.51 15.85 3.20
C ALA A 150 7.55 16.52 2.20
N ALA A 151 6.25 16.56 2.48
CA ALA A 151 5.26 17.25 1.64
C ALA A 151 5.56 18.75 1.50
N LYS A 152 5.99 19.39 2.59
CA LYS A 152 6.38 20.81 2.57
C LYS A 152 7.65 21.04 1.75
N VAL A 153 8.64 20.16 1.91
CA VAL A 153 9.87 20.21 1.13
C VAL A 153 9.60 20.03 -0.36
N ASP A 154 8.81 19.01 -0.73
CA ASP A 154 8.41 18.79 -2.13
C ASP A 154 7.63 19.98 -2.70
N TYR A 155 6.78 20.64 -1.90
CA TYR A 155 6.03 21.81 -2.36
C TYR A 155 6.89 23.07 -2.53
N HIS A 156 7.79 23.33 -1.58
CA HIS A 156 8.62 24.55 -1.58
C HIS A 156 9.92 24.41 -2.41
N GLN A 157 10.23 23.21 -2.91
CA GLN A 157 11.41 22.93 -3.74
C GLN A 157 12.73 23.47 -3.15
N THR A 158 12.93 23.26 -1.84
CA THR A 158 14.20 23.61 -1.20
C THR A 158 15.32 22.66 -1.67
N GLY A 159 16.57 23.16 -1.70
CA GLY A 159 17.65 22.60 -2.51
C GLY A 159 18.22 21.22 -2.12
N LYS A 160 19.38 20.88 -2.69
CA LYS A 160 20.01 19.54 -2.67
C LYS A 160 20.31 18.93 -1.29
N THR A 161 20.30 19.71 -0.21
CA THR A 161 20.55 19.25 1.18
C THR A 161 19.44 18.31 1.71
N ASP A 162 18.28 18.31 1.06
CA ASP A 162 17.06 17.70 1.58
C ASP A 162 17.05 16.16 1.49
N GLN A 163 17.74 15.57 0.51
CA GLN A 163 17.80 14.11 0.35
C GLN A 163 18.52 13.40 1.51
N GLN A 164 19.56 14.01 2.07
CA GLN A 164 20.26 13.43 3.23
C GLN A 164 19.39 13.45 4.49
N ILE A 165 18.59 14.50 4.65
CA ILE A 165 17.65 14.65 5.76
C ILE A 165 16.56 13.57 5.66
N MET A 166 16.00 13.35 4.47
CA MET A 166 14.99 12.31 4.26
C MET A 166 15.53 10.91 4.53
N LYS A 167 16.77 10.60 4.11
CA LYS A 167 17.42 9.33 4.45
C LYS A 167 17.56 9.13 5.96
N LYS A 168 17.95 10.18 6.70
CA LYS A 168 18.01 10.12 8.17
C LYS A 168 16.62 9.85 8.77
N PHE A 169 15.57 10.45 8.23
CA PHE A 169 14.21 10.19 8.69
C PHE A 169 13.77 8.75 8.46
N VAL A 170 14.09 8.16 7.30
CA VAL A 170 13.80 6.74 7.04
C VAL A 170 14.51 5.85 8.05
N GLN A 171 15.81 6.07 8.29
CA GLN A 171 16.58 5.31 9.28
C GLN A 171 16.02 5.45 10.71
N GLU A 172 15.58 6.65 11.11
CA GLU A 172 14.92 6.87 12.40
C GLU A 172 13.60 6.08 12.51
N LEU A 173 12.81 6.06 11.44
CA LEU A 173 11.52 5.35 11.40
C LEU A 173 11.74 3.83 11.44
N GLU A 174 12.72 3.31 10.71
CA GLU A 174 13.09 1.88 10.72
C GLU A 174 13.56 1.43 12.10
N LYS A 175 14.55 2.12 12.69
CA LYS A 175 15.04 1.83 14.05
C LYS A 175 13.89 1.84 15.06
N LYS A 176 12.94 2.76 14.91
CA LYS A 176 11.80 2.82 15.81
C LYS A 176 10.80 1.69 15.58
N ALA A 177 10.54 1.33 14.33
CA ALA A 177 9.68 0.20 13.99
C ALA A 177 10.23 -1.09 14.58
N GLU A 178 11.55 -1.34 14.44
CA GLU A 178 12.23 -2.49 15.04
C GLU A 178 12.12 -2.51 16.56
N LEU A 179 12.36 -1.37 17.23
CA LEU A 179 12.21 -1.26 18.68
C LEU A 179 10.77 -1.63 19.10
N LEU A 180 9.76 -1.07 18.43
CA LEU A 180 8.35 -1.32 18.76
C LEU A 180 7.91 -2.76 18.44
N GLN A 181 8.58 -3.44 17.50
CA GLN A 181 8.37 -4.86 17.25
C GLN A 181 8.92 -5.74 18.37
N ARG A 182 10.05 -5.35 18.99
CA ARG A 182 10.70 -6.09 20.08
C ARG A 182 9.99 -5.92 21.43
N MET A 183 9.26 -4.83 21.64
CA MET A 183 8.51 -4.54 22.88
C MET A 183 7.19 -5.34 23.00
N ARG A 184 7.20 -6.63 22.64
CA ARG A 184 6.01 -7.51 22.75
C ARG A 184 5.52 -7.63 24.19
#